data_AF-A0A6V0D2Q8-F1
#
_entry.id   AF-A0A6V0D2Q8-F1
#
_cell.length_a   1.000
_cell.length_b   1.000
_cell.length_c   1.000
_cell.angle_alpha   90.00
_cell.angle_beta   90.00
_cell.angle_gamma   90.00
#
_symmetry.space_group_name_H-M   'P 1'
#
loop_
_entity.id
_entity.type
_entity.pdbx_description
1 polymer ?
#
loop_
_entity_poly.entity_id
_entity_poly.type
_entity_poly.pdbx_seq_one_letter_code
_entity_poly.pdbx_strand_id
1 'polypeptide(L)'
;MHDDLSVMEQIVQGTSLKAMGSTAIVFSIGRDYHSKCHIDIDMFYTLATVVGPDKVNIDEIIHYFLFPTYGENGTKVPLQSGDTLLFNPSIPHSCSNPKRKGSFIMSAYVSKKTVLNSNKL
;
A
#
# COMPACT_ATOMS: atom_id res chain seq x y z
N MET A 1 21.18 11.17 -43.00
CA MET A 1 21.66 11.83 -41.77
C MET A 1 20.56 11.62 -40.77
N HIS A 2 20.70 10.58 -39.94
CA HIS A 2 19.70 10.26 -38.93
C HIS A 2 19.84 11.29 -37.81
N ASP A 3 18.77 12.01 -37.51
CA ASP A 3 18.72 12.97 -36.41
C ASP A 3 18.85 12.19 -35.10
N ASP A 4 20.00 12.30 -34.45
CA ASP A 4 20.21 11.85 -33.08
C ASP A 4 19.38 12.74 -32.16
N LEU A 5 18.18 12.28 -31.81
CA LEU A 5 17.39 12.88 -30.74
C LEU A 5 18.25 12.97 -29.48
N SER A 6 18.26 14.13 -28.84
CA SER A 6 18.98 14.30 -27.58
C SER A 6 18.47 13.29 -26.54
N VAL A 7 19.33 12.87 -25.61
CA VAL A 7 18.97 11.90 -24.57
C VAL A 7 17.70 12.34 -23.80
N MET A 8 17.52 13.65 -23.61
CA MET A 8 16.33 14.22 -22.98
C MET A 8 15.06 14.03 -23.82
N GLU A 9 15.14 14.17 -25.15
CA GLU A 9 14.00 13.93 -26.03
C GLU A 9 13.63 12.44 -26.11
N GLN A 10 14.62 11.55 -26.05
CA GLN A 10 14.39 10.10 -25.98
C GLN A 10 13.73 9.70 -24.65
N ILE A 11 14.16 10.29 -23.52
CA ILE A 11 13.51 10.10 -22.22
C ILE A 11 12.07 10.60 -22.28
N VAL A 12 11.84 11.81 -22.80
CA VAL A 12 10.50 12.41 -22.89
C VAL A 12 9.58 11.58 -23.80
N GLN A 13 10.06 11.13 -24.96
CA GLN A 13 9.29 10.25 -25.85
C GLN A 13 9.02 8.87 -25.24
N GLY A 14 10.00 8.27 -24.54
CA GLY A 14 9.84 7.01 -23.81
C GLY A 14 8.91 7.12 -22.61
N THR A 15 8.74 8.32 -22.05
CA THR A 15 7.78 8.64 -20.99
C THR A 15 6.42 9.11 -21.48
N SER A 16 6.14 9.02 -22.79
CA SER A 16 4.77 9.16 -23.30
C SER A 16 3.94 7.94 -22.87
N LEU A 17 3.54 7.92 -21.60
CA LEU A 17 2.42 7.11 -21.16
C LEU A 17 1.22 7.59 -21.96
N LYS A 18 0.81 6.81 -22.97
CA LYS A 18 -0.56 6.86 -23.46
C LYS A 18 -1.44 6.63 -22.24
N ALA A 19 -2.07 7.69 -21.74
CA ALA A 19 -2.93 7.68 -20.57
C ALA A 19 -4.18 6.82 -20.86
N MET A 20 -4.02 5.51 -20.83
CA MET A 20 -5.12 4.55 -20.69
C MET A 20 -5.51 4.50 -19.21
N GLY A 21 -6.24 5.52 -18.76
CA GLY A 21 -6.71 5.66 -17.37
C GLY A 21 -5.59 6.02 -16.39
N SER A 22 -5.73 7.16 -15.71
CA SER A 22 -4.75 7.66 -14.74
C SER A 22 -4.66 6.74 -13.52
N THR A 23 -3.83 5.71 -13.64
CA THR A 23 -3.51 4.78 -12.56
C THR A 23 -2.32 5.33 -11.79
N ALA A 24 -2.41 5.38 -10.46
CA ALA A 24 -1.33 5.87 -9.62
C ALA A 24 -1.10 4.95 -8.42
N ILE A 25 0.17 4.85 -8.01
CA ILE A 25 0.54 4.27 -6.72
C ILE A 25 0.32 5.33 -5.66
N VAL A 26 -0.50 5.00 -4.66
CA VAL A 26 -0.83 5.88 -3.54
C VAL A 26 -0.23 5.29 -2.27
N PHE A 27 0.39 6.15 -1.47
CA PHE A 27 0.88 5.79 -0.14
C PHE A 27 -0.05 6.37 0.93
N SER A 28 -0.37 5.57 1.93
CA SER A 28 -1.13 6.00 3.11
C SER A 28 -0.41 5.60 4.39
N ILE A 29 -0.55 6.41 5.43
CA ILE A 29 0.02 6.14 6.75
C ILE A 29 -1.05 6.40 7.83
N GLY A 30 -1.19 5.45 8.75
CA GLY A 30 -2.09 5.55 9.90
C GLY A 30 -1.33 5.30 11.19
N ARG A 31 -1.46 6.22 12.16
CA ARG A 31 -0.96 6.04 13.52
C ARG A 31 -2.05 5.47 14.41
N ASP A 32 -1.73 4.46 15.19
CA ASP A 32 -2.65 3.75 16.08
C ASP A 32 -3.94 3.27 15.35
N TYR A 33 -3.78 2.93 14.07
CA TYR A 33 -4.87 2.65 13.16
C TYR A 33 -5.45 1.25 13.38
N HIS A 34 -6.75 1.12 13.18
CA HIS A 34 -7.43 -0.16 13.03
C HIS A 34 -8.57 0.00 12.01
N SER A 35 -9.05 -1.11 11.47
CA SER A 35 -10.16 -1.09 10.51
C SER A 35 -11.20 -2.16 10.83
N LYS A 36 -12.46 -1.86 10.48
CA LYS A 36 -13.50 -2.88 10.40
C LYS A 36 -13.28 -3.76 9.17
N CYS A 37 -13.95 -4.90 9.09
CA CYS A 37 -13.92 -5.72 7.89
C CYS A 37 -14.45 -4.94 6.68
N HIS A 38 -13.68 -4.91 5.60
CA HIS A 38 -14.02 -4.23 4.34
C HIS A 38 -13.31 -4.90 3.16
N ILE A 39 -13.61 -4.39 1.96
CA ILE A 39 -12.87 -4.66 0.72
C ILE A 39 -12.48 -3.31 0.12
N ASP A 40 -11.36 -3.26 -0.58
CA ASP A 40 -10.96 -2.07 -1.32
C ASP A 40 -11.13 -2.26 -2.83
N ILE A 41 -11.29 -1.14 -3.53
CA ILE A 41 -11.44 -1.08 -4.99
C ILE A 41 -10.11 -0.73 -5.67
N ASP A 42 -9.02 -1.29 -5.14
CA ASP A 42 -7.68 -1.12 -5.69
C ASP A 42 -7.53 -1.94 -6.98
N MET A 43 -6.69 -1.46 -7.90
CA MET A 43 -6.49 -2.11 -9.19
C MET A 43 -5.52 -3.29 -9.15
N PHE A 44 -4.74 -3.39 -8.08
CA PHE A 44 -3.71 -4.39 -7.90
C PHE A 44 -3.58 -4.77 -6.42
N TYR A 45 -2.69 -5.72 -6.12
CA TYR A 45 -2.36 -6.08 -4.75
C TYR A 45 -1.85 -4.88 -3.96
N THR A 46 -2.16 -4.86 -2.66
CA THR A 46 -1.77 -3.80 -1.73
C THR A 46 -0.66 -4.30 -0.83
N LEU A 47 0.36 -3.47 -0.64
CA LEU A 47 1.39 -3.66 0.39
C LEU A 47 0.93 -2.97 1.66
N ALA A 48 1.04 -3.66 2.80
CA ALA A 48 0.84 -3.09 4.12
C ALA A 48 2.05 -3.42 5.02
N THR A 49 2.69 -2.39 5.56
CA THR A 49 3.85 -2.51 6.44
C THR A 49 3.50 -1.99 7.83
N VAL A 50 3.90 -2.71 8.87
CA VAL A 50 3.67 -2.31 10.26
C VAL A 50 4.99 -1.85 10.87
N VAL A 51 4.96 -0.75 11.62
CA VAL A 51 6.13 -0.22 12.36
C VAL A 51 5.71 0.02 13.80
N GLY A 52 6.35 -0.68 14.73
CA GLY A 52 6.18 -0.45 16.17
C GLY A 52 6.90 0.82 16.65
N PRO A 53 6.65 1.29 17.88
CA PRO A 53 7.41 2.40 18.46
C PRO A 53 8.89 2.03 18.67
N ASP A 54 9.75 3.04 18.90
CA ASP A 54 11.23 2.97 18.99
C ASP A 54 11.83 1.89 19.92
N LYS A 55 11.03 1.27 20.79
CA LYS A 55 11.46 0.25 21.76
C LYS A 55 10.57 -1.00 21.73
N VAL A 56 10.32 -1.52 20.54
CA VAL A 56 9.62 -2.79 20.34
C VAL A 56 10.61 -3.95 20.28
N ASN A 57 10.25 -5.07 20.92
CA ASN A 57 10.98 -6.32 20.74
C ASN A 57 10.72 -6.83 19.31
N ILE A 58 11.77 -7.23 18.60
CA ILE A 58 11.66 -7.71 17.21
C ILE A 58 10.66 -8.86 17.05
N ASP A 59 10.53 -9.71 18.07
CA ASP A 59 9.61 -10.84 18.03
C ASP A 59 8.16 -10.47 18.44
N GLU A 60 7.93 -9.24 18.89
CA GLU A 60 6.63 -8.78 19.36
C GLU A 60 5.66 -8.55 18.20
N ILE A 61 4.55 -9.27 18.22
CA ILE A 61 3.44 -9.05 17.29
C ILE A 61 2.78 -7.70 17.60
N ILE A 62 2.84 -6.77 16.66
CA ILE A 62 2.27 -5.43 16.78
C ILE A 62 0.82 -5.39 16.30
N HIS A 63 0.52 -6.09 15.21
CA HIS A 63 -0.81 -6.16 14.62
C HIS A 63 -1.19 -7.59 14.24
N TYR A 64 -2.50 -7.82 14.11
CA TYR A 64 -3.02 -8.92 13.32
C TYR A 64 -3.74 -8.35 12.11
N PHE A 65 -3.36 -8.82 10.93
CA PHE A 65 -4.14 -8.62 9.71
C PHE A 65 -5.09 -9.81 9.54
N LEU A 66 -6.38 -9.56 9.36
CA LEU A 66 -7.41 -10.59 9.41
C LEU A 66 -8.04 -10.78 8.03
N PHE A 67 -8.21 -12.04 7.63
CA PHE A 67 -8.97 -12.45 6.45
C PHE A 67 -10.11 -13.37 6.88
N PRO A 68 -11.30 -12.84 7.20
CA PRO A 68 -12.42 -13.63 7.72
C PRO A 68 -12.91 -14.71 6.76
N THR A 69 -12.67 -14.58 5.46
CA THR A 69 -13.10 -15.57 4.44
C THR A 69 -12.05 -16.63 4.13
N TYR A 70 -10.86 -16.56 4.71
CA TYR A 70 -9.80 -17.54 4.49
C TYR A 70 -9.76 -18.60 5.60
N GLY A 71 -9.87 -19.87 5.21
CA GLY A 71 -9.93 -20.99 6.15
C GLY A 71 -11.29 -21.13 6.83
N GLU A 72 -11.45 -22.18 7.63
CA GLU A 72 -12.74 -22.51 8.27
C GLU A 72 -13.19 -21.48 9.31
N ASN A 73 -12.24 -20.85 10.03
CA ASN A 73 -12.51 -19.90 11.11
C ASN A 73 -11.93 -18.49 10.84
N GLY A 74 -11.65 -18.18 9.58
CA GLY A 74 -10.88 -16.99 9.21
C GLY A 74 -9.38 -17.15 9.52
N THR A 75 -8.56 -16.38 8.81
CA THR A 75 -7.11 -16.38 8.97
C THR A 75 -6.65 -15.10 9.66
N LYS A 76 -5.69 -15.24 10.59
CA LYS A 76 -5.04 -14.11 11.27
C LYS A 76 -3.55 -14.16 10.97
N VAL A 77 -3.03 -13.12 10.34
CA VAL A 77 -1.61 -12.97 10.05
C VAL A 77 -1.00 -12.10 11.16
N PRO A 78 -0.15 -12.66 12.03
CA PRO A 78 0.60 -11.87 13.00
C PRO A 78 1.66 -11.05 12.26
N LEU A 79 1.73 -9.75 12.55
CA LEU A 79 2.72 -8.83 11.98
C LEU A 79 3.58 -8.25 13.10
N GLN A 80 4.88 -8.45 13.00
CA GLN A 80 5.92 -7.82 13.80
C GLN A 80 6.31 -6.45 13.21
N SER A 81 7.06 -5.65 13.97
CA SER A 81 7.56 -4.37 13.44
C SER A 81 8.56 -4.59 12.32
N GLY A 82 8.29 -4.00 11.16
CA GLY A 82 9.07 -4.17 9.94
C GLY A 82 8.46 -5.16 8.94
N ASP A 83 7.49 -5.97 9.36
CA ASP A 83 6.83 -6.91 8.46
C ASP A 83 6.02 -6.19 7.39
N THR A 84 6.06 -6.74 6.18
CA THR A 84 5.26 -6.29 5.04
C THR A 84 4.39 -7.44 4.54
N LEU A 85 3.09 -7.18 4.43
CA LEU A 85 2.10 -8.07 3.85
C LEU A 85 1.72 -7.58 2.45
N LEU A 86 1.85 -8.45 1.44
CA LEU A 86 1.24 -8.26 0.12
C LEU A 86 -0.07 -9.07 0.08
N PHE A 87 -1.20 -8.40 -0.13
CA PHE A 87 -2.50 -9.08 -0.13
C PHE A 87 -3.42 -8.59 -1.25
N ASN A 88 -4.42 -9.40 -1.57
CA ASN A 88 -5.46 -9.04 -2.52
C ASN A 88 -6.54 -8.18 -1.80
N PRO A 89 -6.64 -6.88 -2.09
CA PRO A 89 -7.56 -5.98 -1.41
C PRO A 89 -9.04 -6.26 -1.71
N SER A 90 -9.35 -6.99 -2.78
CA SER A 90 -10.72 -7.39 -3.12
C SER A 90 -11.24 -8.55 -2.27
N ILE A 91 -10.42 -9.11 -1.38
CA ILE A 91 -10.82 -10.13 -0.41
C ILE A 91 -11.19 -9.43 0.90
N PRO A 92 -12.31 -9.79 1.56
CA PRO A 92 -12.67 -9.21 2.85
C PRO A 92 -11.53 -9.30 3.85
N HIS A 93 -11.14 -8.16 4.42
CA HIS A 93 -10.03 -8.06 5.34
C HIS A 93 -10.21 -6.95 6.38
N SER A 94 -9.44 -7.01 7.47
CA SER A 94 -9.36 -5.96 8.48
C SER A 94 -8.01 -5.92 9.18
N CYS A 95 -7.75 -4.84 9.90
CA CYS A 95 -6.58 -4.68 10.74
C CYS A 95 -7.02 -4.51 12.20
N SER A 96 -6.42 -5.31 13.11
CA SER A 96 -6.69 -5.20 14.54
C SER A 96 -6.25 -3.83 15.10
N ASN A 97 -6.64 -3.52 16.33
CA ASN A 97 -5.92 -2.50 17.10
C ASN A 97 -4.44 -2.89 17.25
N PRO A 98 -3.52 -1.92 17.30
CA PRO A 98 -2.12 -2.20 17.62
C PRO A 98 -2.00 -2.69 19.06
N LYS A 99 -1.06 -3.58 19.33
CA LYS A 99 -0.71 -3.95 20.71
C LYS A 99 0.04 -2.84 21.46
N ARG A 100 0.69 -1.93 20.72
CA ARG A 100 1.45 -0.80 21.29
C ARG A 100 0.97 0.52 20.72
N LYS A 101 0.71 1.49 21.60
CA LYS A 101 0.45 2.87 21.18
C LYS A 101 1.68 3.48 20.51
N GLY A 102 1.45 4.38 19.57
CA GLY A 102 2.51 4.95 18.73
C GLY A 102 2.96 4.04 17.59
N SER A 103 2.24 2.95 17.32
CA SER A 103 2.52 2.11 16.15
C SER A 103 1.94 2.73 14.89
N PHE A 104 2.56 2.44 13.75
CA PHE A 104 2.12 2.88 12.44
C PHE A 104 1.81 1.68 11.55
N ILE A 105 0.83 1.86 10.68
CA ILE A 105 0.66 1.04 9.48
C ILE A 105 0.81 1.95 8.26
N MET A 106 1.60 1.50 7.29
CA MET A 106 1.81 2.16 6.02
C MET A 106 1.28 1.25 4.93
N SER A 107 0.57 1.80 3.94
CA SER A 107 0.15 1.04 2.78
C SER A 107 0.58 1.68 1.47
N ALA A 108 0.81 0.85 0.46
CA ALA A 108 1.01 1.25 -0.91
C ALA A 108 0.05 0.44 -1.80
N TYR A 109 -0.82 1.15 -2.51
CA TYR A 109 -1.89 0.55 -3.32
C TYR A 109 -2.08 1.29 -4.63
N VAL A 110 -2.68 0.61 -5.61
CA VAL A 110 -2.89 1.16 -6.95
C VAL A 110 -4.32 1.66 -7.09
N SER A 111 -4.50 2.97 -7.25
CA SER A 111 -5.82 3.60 -7.36
C SER A 111 -6.10 4.10 -8.78
N LYS A 112 -7.38 4.04 -9.19
CA LYS A 112 -7.92 4.73 -10.38
C LYS A 112 -8.07 6.24 -10.20
N LYS A 113 -7.79 6.76 -8.99
CA LYS A 113 -7.87 8.20 -8.75
C LYS A 113 -6.74 8.91 -9.51
N THR A 114 -7.13 9.77 -10.44
CA THR A 114 -6.24 10.73 -11.08
C THR A 114 -5.52 11.55 -10.02
N VAL A 115 -4.20 11.41 -9.93
CA VAL A 115 -3.37 12.37 -9.21
C VAL A 115 -3.36 13.63 -10.08
N LEU A 116 -4.21 14.59 -9.73
CA LEU A 116 -4.19 15.90 -10.36
C LEU A 116 -2.91 16.60 -9.87
N ASN A 117 -1.82 16.49 -10.63
CA ASN A 117 -0.64 17.29 -10.39
C ASN A 117 -0.98 18.72 -10.85
N SER A 118 -1.65 19.51 -10.00
CA SER A 118 -1.89 20.92 -10.26
C SER A 118 -0.62 21.74 -10.03
N ASN A 119 0.46 21.38 -10.72
CA ASN A 119 1.60 22.26 -10.92
C ASN A 119 1.39 22.91 -12.30
N LYS A 120 0.66 24.03 -12.30
CA LYS A 120 0.86 25.03 -13.36
C LYS A 120 2.27 25.58 -13.14
N LEU A 121 3.19 25.20 -14.01
CA LEU A 121 4.43 25.96 -14.27
C LEU A 121 4.08 27.19 -15.12
#